data_AF-A0AAW2HQD8-F1
#
_entry.id   AF-A0AAW2HQD8-F1
#
_cell.length_a   1.000
_cell.length_b   1.000
_cell.length_c   1.000
_cell.angle_alpha   90.00
_cell.angle_beta   90.00
_cell.angle_gamma   90.00
#
_symmetry.space_group_name_H-M   'P 1'
#
loop_
_entity.id
_entity.type
_entity.pdbx_description
1 polymer ?
#
loop_
_entity_poly.entity_id
_entity_poly.type
_entity_poly.pdbx_seq_one_letter_code
_entity_poly.pdbx_strand_id
1 'polypeptide(L)'
;MAQSRIIRHRSIFDRMTGLLERGAVKIRPIWYDVYKAFPPKYDPYFSRPAPDISVKPIFYEEDRIRAQIHDGLSKSKYSQVRFSVYGTNKHGTQHLIDNCSKLMKSGLAMDEAIAKVLNDGNAGV
;
A
#
# COMPACT_ATOMS: atom_id res chain seq x y z
N MET A 1 -34.31 28.09 -8.64
CA MET A 1 -32.82 28.12 -8.81
C MET A 1 -32.48 27.21 -9.98
N ALA A 2 -31.71 27.69 -10.95
CA ALA A 2 -31.31 26.85 -12.08
C ALA A 2 -30.25 25.83 -11.63
N GLN A 3 -30.41 24.56 -11.99
CA GLN A 3 -29.46 23.49 -11.69
C GLN A 3 -29.17 22.70 -12.97
N SER A 4 -27.90 22.30 -13.15
CA SER A 4 -27.50 21.41 -14.26
C SER A 4 -27.34 19.97 -13.76
N ARG A 5 -28.03 19.02 -14.42
CA ARG A 5 -27.93 17.56 -14.18
C ARG A 5 -27.17 16.83 -15.29
N ILE A 6 -26.48 17.57 -16.18
CA ILE A 6 -25.74 17.00 -17.30
C ILE A 6 -24.41 16.46 -16.79
N ILE A 7 -24.22 15.14 -16.76
CA ILE A 7 -23.01 14.52 -16.19
C ILE A 7 -21.95 14.22 -17.26
N ARG A 8 -22.38 13.76 -18.45
CA ARG A 8 -21.51 13.13 -19.46
C ARG A 8 -20.47 14.07 -20.09
N HIS A 9 -20.78 15.36 -20.25
CA HIS A 9 -20.04 16.27 -21.12
C HIS A 9 -19.07 17.21 -20.40
N ARG A 10 -19.26 17.47 -19.10
CA ARG A 10 -18.50 18.49 -18.35
C ARG A 10 -18.31 18.09 -16.90
N SER A 11 -17.24 18.55 -16.28
CA SER A 11 -17.02 18.41 -14.83
C SER A 11 -18.06 19.22 -14.05
N ILE A 12 -18.22 18.93 -12.75
CA ILE A 12 -19.12 19.71 -11.88
C ILE A 12 -18.65 21.18 -11.80
N PHE A 13 -17.33 21.40 -11.78
CA PHE A 13 -16.73 22.72 -11.72
C PHE A 13 -17.06 23.55 -12.97
N ASP A 14 -16.84 23.01 -14.17
CA ASP A 14 -17.14 23.70 -15.44
C ASP A 14 -18.62 24.09 -15.54
N ARG A 15 -19.52 23.19 -15.10
CA ARG A 15 -20.96 23.45 -15.12
C ARG A 15 -21.32 24.56 -14.15
N MET A 16 -20.75 24.55 -12.95
CA MET A 16 -21.02 25.57 -11.95
C MET A 16 -20.46 26.93 -12.36
N THR A 17 -19.24 26.97 -12.89
CA THR A 17 -18.61 28.18 -13.41
C THR A 17 -19.46 28.83 -14.51
N GLY A 18 -19.88 28.06 -15.52
CA GLY A 18 -20.75 28.60 -16.58
C GLY A 18 -22.13 29.07 -16.09
N LEU A 19 -22.70 28.43 -15.05
CA LEU A 19 -23.95 28.88 -14.43
C LEU A 19 -23.78 30.18 -13.63
N LEU A 20 -22.65 30.34 -12.95
CA LEU A 20 -22.29 31.58 -12.23
C LEU A 20 -22.03 32.72 -13.20
N GLU A 21 -21.25 32.49 -14.25
CA GLU A 21 -20.91 33.49 -15.28
C GLU A 21 -22.15 34.01 -16.01
N ARG A 22 -23.12 33.13 -16.29
CA ARG A 22 -24.39 33.50 -16.95
C ARG A 22 -25.43 34.08 -15.99
N GLY A 23 -25.13 34.19 -14.70
CA GLY A 23 -26.06 34.69 -13.68
C GLY A 23 -27.26 33.77 -13.38
N ALA A 24 -27.26 32.53 -13.89
CA ALA A 24 -28.32 31.55 -13.68
C ALA A 24 -28.35 31.04 -12.22
N VAL A 25 -27.20 31.08 -11.55
CA VAL A 25 -27.06 30.84 -10.11
C VAL A 25 -26.47 32.08 -9.45
N LYS A 26 -27.20 32.66 -8.49
CA LYS A 26 -26.77 33.86 -7.74
C LYS A 26 -25.86 33.52 -6.56
N ILE A 27 -26.09 32.37 -5.92
CA ILE A 27 -25.37 31.95 -4.72
C ILE A 27 -24.35 30.89 -5.12
N ARG A 28 -23.07 31.23 -4.97
CA ARG A 28 -21.96 30.31 -5.18
C ARG A 28 -21.96 29.21 -4.10
N PRO A 29 -21.77 27.93 -4.46
CA PRO A 29 -21.61 26.85 -3.50
C PRO A 29 -20.34 27.02 -2.66
N ILE A 30 -20.39 26.63 -1.39
CA ILE A 30 -19.26 26.74 -0.45
C ILE A 30 -17.99 26.03 -0.98
N TRP A 31 -18.16 24.90 -1.66
CA TRP A 31 -17.03 24.12 -2.20
C TRP A 31 -16.34 24.78 -3.40
N TYR A 32 -16.96 25.76 -4.07
CA TYR A 32 -16.45 26.32 -5.32
C TYR A 32 -15.09 27.01 -5.14
N ASP A 33 -14.96 27.80 -4.08
CA ASP A 33 -13.73 28.54 -3.80
C ASP A 33 -12.60 27.59 -3.39
N VAL A 34 -12.93 26.50 -2.69
CA VAL A 34 -11.98 25.42 -2.37
C VAL A 34 -11.50 24.73 -3.64
N TYR A 35 -12.41 24.36 -4.55
CA TYR A 35 -12.05 23.73 -5.83
C TYR A 35 -11.18 24.66 -6.69
N LYS A 36 -11.52 25.95 -6.72
CA LYS A 36 -10.77 26.95 -7.49
C LYS A 36 -9.36 27.19 -6.95
N ALA A 37 -9.21 27.19 -5.62
CA ALA A 37 -7.91 27.37 -4.96
C ALA A 37 -7.04 26.10 -5.04
N PHE A 38 -7.67 24.93 -4.91
CA PHE A 38 -7.00 23.63 -4.86
C PHE A 38 -7.64 22.65 -5.86
N PRO A 39 -7.46 22.88 -7.17
CA PRO A 39 -8.04 22.00 -8.18
C PRO A 39 -7.42 20.60 -8.09
N PRO A 40 -8.20 19.54 -8.36
CA PRO A 40 -7.67 18.19 -8.42
C PRO A 40 -6.65 18.07 -9.57
N LYS A 41 -5.69 17.15 -9.44
CA LYS A 41 -4.70 16.87 -10.51
C LYS A 41 -5.35 16.53 -11.85
N TYR A 42 -6.50 15.86 -11.81
CA TYR A 42 -7.29 15.51 -12.97
C TYR A 42 -8.74 15.82 -12.68
N ASP A 43 -9.38 16.58 -13.58
CA ASP A 43 -10.79 16.88 -13.45
C ASP A 43 -11.65 15.60 -13.60
N PRO A 44 -12.77 15.50 -12.84
CA PRO A 44 -13.63 14.33 -12.82
C PRO A 44 -14.52 14.29 -14.07
N TYR A 45 -13.93 14.05 -15.23
CA TYR A 45 -14.65 13.83 -16.48
C TYR A 45 -15.28 12.43 -16.49
N PHE A 46 -16.54 12.36 -16.93
CA PHE A 46 -17.25 11.09 -17.11
C PHE A 46 -16.58 10.18 -18.13
N SER A 47 -15.97 10.74 -19.18
CA SER A 47 -15.30 10.00 -20.25
C SER A 47 -13.90 9.49 -19.88
N ARG A 48 -13.42 9.75 -18.66
CA ARG A 48 -12.07 9.35 -18.26
C ARG A 48 -11.99 7.82 -18.16
N PRO A 49 -11.19 7.16 -19.01
CA PRO A 49 -11.02 5.71 -18.91
C PRO A 49 -10.33 5.35 -17.60
N ALA A 50 -10.69 4.20 -17.03
CA ALA A 50 -9.90 3.61 -15.96
C ALA A 50 -8.49 3.34 -16.51
N PRO A 51 -7.43 3.69 -15.77
CA PRO A 51 -6.09 3.42 -16.24
C PRO A 51 -5.86 1.90 -16.28
N ASP A 52 -5.53 1.38 -17.46
CA ASP A 52 -5.19 -0.02 -17.66
C ASP A 52 -3.74 -0.25 -17.21
N ILE A 53 -3.55 -0.41 -15.90
CA ILE A 53 -2.24 -0.58 -15.28
C ILE A 53 -2.10 -2.04 -14.85
N SER A 54 -1.15 -2.74 -15.46
CA SER A 54 -0.69 -4.02 -14.93
C SER A 54 0.04 -3.79 -13.60
N VAL A 55 -0.59 -4.21 -12.50
CA VAL A 55 -0.02 -4.10 -11.17
C VAL A 55 1.05 -5.18 -11.00
N LYS A 56 2.30 -4.76 -10.77
CA LYS A 56 3.41 -5.68 -10.53
C LYS A 56 3.37 -6.20 -9.08
N PRO A 57 3.66 -7.48 -8.84
CA PRO A 57 3.83 -7.99 -7.48
C PRO A 57 5.02 -7.30 -6.81
N ILE A 58 4.88 -7.01 -5.53
CA ILE A 58 5.91 -6.37 -4.72
C ILE A 58 6.68 -7.48 -3.99
N PHE A 59 7.92 -7.70 -4.40
CA PHE A 59 8.84 -8.64 -3.75
C PHE A 59 10.07 -7.89 -3.24
N TYR A 60 10.56 -8.29 -2.08
CA TYR A 60 11.79 -7.81 -1.48
C TYR A 60 12.83 -8.93 -1.42
N GLU A 61 14.10 -8.57 -1.27
CA GLU A 61 15.19 -9.56 -1.20
C GLU A 61 15.07 -10.47 0.03
N GLU A 62 14.57 -9.94 1.14
CA GLU A 62 14.27 -10.72 2.35
C GLU A 62 13.16 -11.75 2.16
N ASP A 63 12.31 -11.64 1.12
CA ASP A 63 11.24 -12.59 0.85
C ASP A 63 11.79 -13.98 0.51
N ARG A 64 13.00 -14.05 -0.09
CA ARG A 64 13.70 -15.31 -0.35
C ARG A 64 14.06 -16.03 0.95
N ILE A 65 14.63 -15.29 1.90
CA ILE A 65 14.99 -15.79 3.22
C ILE A 65 13.73 -16.16 4.00
N ARG A 66 12.69 -15.33 3.92
CA ARG A 66 11.41 -15.56 4.58
C ARG A 66 10.75 -16.84 4.08
N ALA A 67 10.73 -17.09 2.77
CA ALA A 67 10.17 -18.31 2.19
C ALA A 67 10.87 -19.57 2.71
N GLN A 68 12.21 -19.59 2.73
CA GLN A 68 13.00 -20.72 3.23
C GLN A 68 12.81 -20.94 4.73
N ILE A 69 12.77 -19.86 5.53
CA ILE A 69 12.51 -19.95 6.98
C ILE A 69 11.11 -20.53 7.24
N HIS A 70 10.08 -20.07 6.51
CA HIS A 70 8.73 -20.60 6.67
C HIS A 70 8.59 -22.05 6.21
N ASP A 71 9.29 -22.47 5.14
CA ASP A 71 9.33 -23.88 4.74
C ASP A 71 10.01 -24.76 5.81
N GLY A 72 11.10 -24.27 6.40
CA GLY A 72 11.78 -24.94 7.53
C GLY A 72 10.90 -25.03 8.78
N LEU A 73 10.19 -23.96 9.12
CA LEU A 73 9.30 -23.90 10.29
C LEU A 73 8.00 -24.70 10.08
N SER A 74 7.47 -24.78 8.86
CA SER A 74 6.28 -25.60 8.55
C SER A 74 6.52 -27.09 8.79
N LYS A 75 7.77 -27.54 8.74
CA LYS A 75 8.18 -28.92 9.06
C LYS A 75 8.32 -29.14 10.57
N SER A 76 8.34 -28.07 11.38
CA SER A 76 8.34 -28.09 12.83
C SER A 76 6.92 -27.99 13.40
N LYS A 77 6.62 -28.73 14.48
CA LYS A 77 5.29 -28.82 15.11
C LYS A 77 4.81 -27.51 15.78
N TYR A 78 5.60 -26.43 15.70
CA TYR A 78 5.40 -25.15 16.41
C TYR A 78 5.09 -23.97 15.46
N SER A 79 4.33 -24.23 14.39
CA SER A 79 4.00 -23.28 13.30
C SER A 79 3.18 -22.02 13.69
N GLN A 80 2.91 -21.74 14.97
CA GLN A 80 2.07 -20.61 15.38
C GLN A 80 2.94 -19.41 15.75
N VAL A 81 3.29 -18.59 14.77
CA VAL A 81 3.90 -17.29 15.03
C VAL A 81 2.76 -16.32 15.40
N ARG A 82 2.73 -15.84 16.65
CA ARG A 82 1.68 -14.93 17.12
C ARG A 82 1.86 -13.55 16.46
N PHE A 83 1.06 -13.26 15.42
CA PHE A 83 1.04 -11.97 14.74
C PHE A 83 0.07 -10.95 15.35
N SER A 84 0.58 -9.76 15.65
CA SER A 84 -0.22 -8.60 16.01
C SER A 84 0.07 -7.47 15.03
N VAL A 85 -0.95 -7.10 14.24
CA VAL A 85 -0.87 -5.98 13.28
C VAL A 85 -0.61 -4.64 14.00
N TYR A 86 -1.12 -4.50 15.22
CA TYR A 86 -1.06 -3.27 16.00
C TYR A 86 0.15 -3.19 16.93
N GLY A 87 0.96 -4.25 16.99
CA GLY A 87 2.18 -4.27 17.79
C GLY A 87 3.29 -3.49 17.10
N THR A 88 4.00 -2.65 17.84
CA THR A 88 5.27 -2.06 17.39
C THR A 88 6.43 -3.07 17.47
N ASN A 89 6.20 -4.19 18.15
CA ASN A 89 7.20 -5.23 18.35
C ASN A 89 7.48 -6.00 17.06
N LYS A 90 8.76 -6.23 16.80
CA LYS A 90 9.21 -7.06 15.69
C LYS A 90 8.68 -8.48 15.83
N HIS A 91 8.38 -9.08 14.69
CA HIS A 91 7.96 -10.46 14.63
C HIS A 91 9.06 -11.44 15.01
N GLY A 92 8.70 -12.59 15.58
CA GLY A 92 9.66 -13.66 15.83
C GLY A 92 10.41 -14.05 14.55
N THR A 93 9.69 -14.19 13.45
CA THR A 93 10.27 -14.41 12.11
C THR A 93 11.12 -13.23 11.64
N GLN A 94 10.75 -11.99 11.96
CA GLN A 94 11.56 -10.82 11.62
C GLN A 94 12.89 -10.80 12.38
N HIS A 95 12.92 -11.23 13.64
CA HIS A 95 14.17 -11.40 14.38
C HIS A 95 15.08 -12.46 13.73
N LEU A 96 14.52 -13.57 13.23
CA LEU A 96 15.28 -14.57 12.50
C LEU A 96 15.85 -14.01 11.20
N ILE A 97 15.07 -13.26 10.43
CA ILE A 97 15.53 -12.59 9.20
C ILE A 97 16.65 -11.59 9.52
N ASP A 98 16.50 -10.77 10.56
CA ASP A 98 17.53 -9.81 10.98
C ASP A 98 18.83 -10.53 11.38
N ASN A 99 18.73 -11.67 12.06
CA ASN A 99 19.88 -12.48 12.43
C ASN A 99 20.53 -13.15 11.22
N CYS A 100 19.75 -13.71 10.28
CA CYS A 100 20.26 -14.22 9.00
C CYS A 100 21.00 -13.12 8.24
N SER A 101 20.44 -11.91 8.15
CA SER A 101 21.08 -10.78 7.47
C SER A 101 22.43 -10.41 8.10
N LYS A 102 22.55 -10.44 9.44
CA LYS A 102 23.83 -10.23 10.13
C LYS A 102 24.86 -11.32 9.81
N LEU A 103 24.44 -12.58 9.74
CA LEU A 103 25.32 -13.70 9.41
C LEU A 103 25.78 -13.64 7.95
N MET A 104 24.90 -13.27 7.03
CA MET A 104 25.26 -13.04 5.62
C MET A 104 26.29 -11.91 5.49
N LYS A 105 26.16 -10.83 6.28
CA LYS A 105 27.16 -9.75 6.33
C LYS A 105 28.52 -10.23 6.87
N SER A 106 28.55 -11.25 7.72
CA SER A 106 29.80 -11.86 8.20
C SER A 106 30.45 -12.82 7.19
N GLY A 107 29.85 -13.01 6.00
CA GLY A 107 30.43 -13.80 4.90
C GLY A 107 29.94 -15.24 4.82
N LEU A 108 28.93 -15.63 5.59
CA LEU A 108 28.32 -16.96 5.52
C LEU A 108 27.39 -17.09 4.32
N ALA A 109 27.34 -18.28 3.71
CA ALA A 109 26.39 -18.59 2.67
C ALA A 109 24.94 -18.56 3.20
N MET A 110 23.98 -18.23 2.33
CA MET A 110 22.57 -18.04 2.72
C MET A 110 21.96 -19.29 3.34
N ASP A 111 22.19 -20.46 2.74
CA ASP A 111 21.62 -21.73 3.23
C ASP A 111 22.21 -22.14 4.59
N GLU A 112 23.51 -21.91 4.80
CA GLU A 112 24.20 -22.18 6.06
C GLU A 112 23.73 -21.24 7.19
N ALA A 113 23.57 -19.95 6.86
CA ALA A 113 23.07 -18.95 7.81
C ALA A 113 21.64 -19.30 8.27
N ILE A 114 20.80 -19.78 7.36
CA ILE A 114 19.42 -20.18 7.67
C ILE A 114 19.40 -21.45 8.53
N ALA A 115 20.19 -22.47 8.18
CA ALA A 115 20.30 -23.68 8.97
C ALA A 115 20.76 -23.39 10.40
N LYS A 116 21.75 -22.49 10.56
CA LYS A 116 22.23 -22.05 11.86
C LYS A 116 21.14 -21.35 12.68
N VAL A 117 20.43 -20.40 12.07
CA VAL A 117 19.36 -19.64 12.75
C VAL A 117 18.16 -20.52 13.12
N LEU A 118 17.82 -21.51 12.30
CA LEU A 118 16.76 -22.48 12.62
C LEU A 118 17.17 -23.41 13.77
N ASN A 119 18.43 -23.84 13.83
CA ASN A 119 18.95 -24.65 14.93
C ASN A 119 19.04 -23.85 16.24
N ASP A 120 19.57 -22.63 16.18
CA ASP A 120 19.69 -21.72 17.34
C ASP A 120 18.31 -21.26 17.84
N GLY A 121 17.35 -21.04 16.93
CA GLY A 121 15.98 -20.63 17.26
C GLY A 121 15.15 -21.71 17.95
N ASN A 122 15.45 -23.00 17.70
CA ASN A 122 14.83 -24.13 18.41
C ASN A 122 15.43 -24.36 19.81
N ALA A 123 16.60 -23.79 20.13
CA ALA A 123 17.26 -23.94 21.43
C ALA A 123 16.76 -22.92 22.48
N GLY A 124 15.93 -21.95 22.07
CA GLY A 124 15.47 -20.83 22.90
C GLY A 124 13.98 -20.84 23.26
N VAL A 125 13.31 -21.99 23.19
CA VAL A 125 11.92 -22.18 23.66
C VAL A 125 11.89 -23.20 24.79
#